data_AF-A0A1G0QLM4-F1
#
_entry.id   AF-A0A1G0QLM4-F1
#
_cell.length_a   1.000
_cell.length_b   1.000
_cell.length_c   1.000
_cell.angle_alpha   90.00
_cell.angle_beta   90.00
_cell.angle_gamma   90.00
#
_symmetry.space_group_name_H-M   'P 1'
#
loop_
_entity.id
_entity.type
_entity.pdbx_description
1 polymer ?
#
loop_
_entity_poly.entity_id
_entity_poly.type
_entity_poly.pdbx_seq_one_letter_code
_entity_poly.pdbx_strand_id
1 'polypeptide(L)'
;MKNLFNFLQNISNKVKSLYLLWFFIHLILLLISGNGLSKFRSDFYPIKTSYHRTYFFDQRTYDYSEFMIYILSPTFIYFIIYLWRKK
;
A
#
# COMPACT_ATOMS: atom_id res chain seq x y z
N MET A 1 -6.88 -20.39 -7.54
CA MET A 1 -7.91 -19.34 -7.77
C MET A 1 -9.12 -19.43 -6.85
N LYS A 2 -9.75 -20.60 -6.63
CA LYS A 2 -10.96 -20.71 -5.76
C LYS A 2 -10.80 -20.10 -4.35
N ASN A 3 -9.66 -20.30 -3.68
CA ASN A 3 -9.40 -19.73 -2.35
C ASN A 3 -9.32 -18.18 -2.35
N LEU A 4 -8.79 -17.56 -3.41
CA LEU A 4 -8.71 -16.11 -3.52
C LEU A 4 -10.09 -15.49 -3.74
N PHE A 5 -10.89 -16.10 -4.63
CA PHE A 5 -12.25 -15.63 -4.90
C PHE A 5 -13.15 -15.73 -3.66
N ASN A 6 -13.09 -16.86 -2.96
CA ASN A 6 -13.82 -17.05 -1.70
C ASN A 6 -13.36 -16.06 -0.61
N PHE A 7 -12.06 -15.78 -0.53
CA PHE A 7 -11.53 -14.76 0.36
C PHE A 7 -12.17 -13.39 0.05
N LEU A 8 -12.11 -12.92 -1.20
CA LEU A 8 -12.64 -11.60 -1.59
C LEU A 8 -14.16 -11.48 -1.36
N GLN A 9 -14.91 -12.57 -1.58
CA GLN A 9 -16.35 -12.60 -1.31
C GLN A 9 -16.66 -12.51 0.19
N ASN A 10 -15.85 -13.13 1.03
CA ASN A 10 -16.04 -13.16 2.48
C ASN A 10 -15.62 -11.88 3.21
N ILE A 11 -14.96 -10.94 2.53
CA ILE A 11 -14.62 -9.64 3.12
C ILE A 11 -15.91 -8.82 3.30
N SER A 12 -16.16 -8.32 4.51
CA SER A 12 -17.31 -7.48 4.81
C SER A 12 -17.26 -6.16 4.05
N ASN A 13 -18.42 -5.60 3.71
CA ASN A 13 -18.51 -4.31 3.00
C ASN A 13 -17.83 -3.17 3.77
N LYS A 14 -17.85 -3.21 5.12
CA LYS A 14 -17.14 -2.25 5.96
C LYS A 14 -15.63 -2.26 5.69
N VAL A 15 -15.01 -3.44 5.61
CA VAL A 15 -13.58 -3.57 5.32
C VAL A 15 -13.26 -3.15 3.88
N LYS A 16 -14.12 -3.51 2.92
CA LYS A 16 -13.99 -3.05 1.52
C LYS A 16 -14.01 -1.52 1.43
N SER A 17 -14.93 -0.85 2.12
CA SER A 17 -15.00 0.62 2.13
C SER A 17 -13.78 1.27 2.77
N LEU A 18 -13.27 0.71 3.88
CA LEU A 18 -12.03 1.19 4.50
C LEU A 18 -10.82 1.04 3.57
N TYR A 19 -10.73 -0.10 2.87
CA TYR A 19 -9.67 -0.32 1.88
C TYR A 19 -9.80 0.61 0.68
N LEU A 20 -11.02 0.90 0.22
CA LEU A 20 -11.26 1.85 -0.86
C LEU A 20 -10.80 3.26 -0.45
N LEU A 21 -11.10 3.68 0.77
CA LEU A 21 -10.62 4.95 1.33
C LEU A 21 -9.08 4.97 1.40
N TRP A 22 -8.47 3.90 1.89
CA TRP A 22 -7.01 3.73 1.92
C TRP A 22 -6.38 3.88 0.53
N PHE A 23 -6.93 3.19 -0.47
CA PHE A 23 -6.49 3.29 -1.85
C PHE A 23 -6.56 4.73 -2.36
N PHE A 24 -7.67 5.44 -2.12
CA PHE A 24 -7.80 6.84 -2.56
C PHE A 24 -6.81 7.78 -1.88
N ILE A 25 -6.53 7.59 -0.58
CA ILE A 25 -5.50 8.38 0.12
C ILE A 25 -4.15 8.21 -0.58
N HIS A 26 -3.74 6.97 -0.85
CA HIS A 26 -2.47 6.68 -1.51
C HIS A 26 -2.42 7.13 -2.98
N LEU A 27 -3.56 7.08 -3.68
CA LEU A 27 -3.68 7.61 -5.03
C LEU A 27 -3.50 9.13 -5.04
N ILE A 28 -4.15 9.85 -4.12
CA ILE A 28 -3.97 11.30 -3.98
C ILE A 28 -2.50 11.61 -3.70
N LEU A 29 -1.87 10.91 -2.74
CA LEU A 29 -0.43 11.07 -2.43
C LEU A 29 0.46 10.89 -3.67
N LEU A 30 0.18 9.87 -4.49
CA LEU A 30 0.91 9.64 -5.73
C LEU A 30 0.74 10.82 -6.70
N LEU A 31 -0.49 11.29 -6.91
CA LEU A 31 -0.80 12.37 -7.84
C LEU A 31 -0.14 13.70 -7.42
N ILE A 32 -0.15 14.02 -6.12
CA ILE A 32 0.43 15.26 -5.59
C ILE A 32 1.96 15.20 -5.42
N SER A 33 2.57 14.02 -5.43
CA SER A 33 4.03 13.86 -5.33
C SER A 33 4.77 14.32 -6.58
N GLY A 34 4.13 14.24 -7.75
CA GLY A 34 4.77 14.51 -9.06
C GLY A 34 5.80 13.47 -9.50
N ASN A 35 6.09 12.45 -8.70
CA ASN A 35 7.11 11.43 -9.01
C ASN A 35 6.57 10.15 -9.64
N GLY A 36 5.24 9.99 -9.75
CA GLY A 36 4.64 8.78 -10.29
C GLY A 36 5.06 8.43 -11.73
N LEU A 37 5.54 9.41 -12.51
CA LEU A 37 5.93 9.24 -13.91
C LEU A 37 7.33 9.75 -14.25
N SER A 38 7.99 10.51 -13.37
CA SER A 38 9.11 11.37 -13.76
C SER A 38 10.49 10.92 -13.26
N LYS A 39 10.59 10.18 -12.13
CA LYS A 39 11.90 9.80 -11.55
C LYS A 39 11.83 8.49 -10.75
N PHE A 40 12.62 7.49 -11.14
CA PHE A 40 12.94 6.29 -10.34
C PHE A 40 14.06 6.57 -9.32
N ARG A 41 13.95 7.67 -8.56
CA ARG A 41 14.82 7.89 -7.38
C ARG A 41 13.96 7.63 -6.14
N SER A 42 13.96 6.36 -5.73
CA SER A 42 13.13 5.87 -4.63
C SER A 42 13.89 5.96 -3.31
N ASP A 43 13.49 6.88 -2.45
CA ASP A 43 13.88 6.89 -1.03
C ASP A 43 12.73 6.30 -0.22
N PHE A 44 12.57 4.97 -0.28
CA PHE A 44 11.44 4.24 0.28
C PHE A 44 11.25 4.55 1.77
N TYR A 45 10.15 5.20 2.16
CA TYR A 45 9.83 5.35 3.58
C TYR A 45 9.26 4.04 4.16
N PRO A 46 9.61 3.60 5.39
CA PRO A 46 10.59 4.18 6.31
C PRO A 46 12.04 3.71 6.09
N ILE A 47 12.30 2.89 5.07
CA ILE A 47 13.61 2.29 4.76
C ILE A 47 14.47 3.29 3.95
N LYS A 48 14.79 4.46 4.53
CA LYS A 48 15.69 5.43 3.90
C LYS A 48 17.15 5.02 4.13
N THR A 49 17.93 4.91 3.06
CA THR A 49 19.37 4.61 3.12
C THR A 49 20.22 5.82 3.56
N SER A 50 19.63 7.01 3.57
CA SER A 50 20.31 8.26 3.92
C SER A 50 20.18 8.57 5.41
N TYR A 51 21.24 8.27 6.17
CA TYR A 51 21.38 8.36 7.64
C TYR A 51 21.15 9.75 8.30
N HIS A 52 20.76 10.80 7.55
CA HIS A 52 20.85 12.19 8.05
C HIS A 52 19.59 13.06 7.95
N ARG A 53 18.43 12.50 7.58
CA ARG A 53 17.17 13.28 7.66
C ARG A 53 16.09 12.49 8.37
N THR A 54 15.77 13.00 9.55
CA THR A 54 14.53 12.88 10.33
C THR A 54 13.41 12.03 9.70
N TYR A 55 12.93 11.09 10.51
CA TYR A 55 11.91 10.05 10.34
C TYR A 55 10.50 10.50 9.89
N PHE A 56 10.36 11.54 9.07
CA PHE A 56 9.07 12.01 8.62
C PHE A 56 8.79 11.63 7.16
N PHE A 57 7.54 11.28 6.90
CA PHE A 57 7.00 11.07 5.56
C PHE A 57 7.27 12.32 4.71
N ASP A 58 8.01 12.15 3.61
CA ASP A 58 8.24 13.20 2.64
C ASP A 58 7.42 12.89 1.39
N GLN A 59 6.31 13.61 1.23
CA GLN A 59 5.44 13.48 0.06
C GLN A 59 6.20 13.69 -1.26
N ARG A 60 7.28 14.50 -1.25
CA ARG A 60 8.09 14.77 -2.44
C ARG A 60 9.00 13.63 -2.84
N THR A 61 9.09 12.56 -2.05
CA THR A 61 9.82 11.33 -2.41
C THR A 61 8.89 10.16 -2.67
N TYR A 62 7.59 10.32 -2.41
CA TYR A 62 6.59 9.29 -2.64
C TYR A 62 6.49 8.94 -4.12
N ASP A 63 6.63 7.67 -4.48
CA ASP A 63 6.70 7.20 -5.86
C ASP A 63 5.74 6.03 -6.16
N TYR A 64 5.76 5.55 -7.40
CA TYR A 64 4.91 4.44 -7.83
C TYR A 64 5.19 3.13 -7.07
N SER A 65 6.44 2.87 -6.69
CA SER A 65 6.80 1.66 -5.96
C SER A 65 6.29 1.69 -4.52
N GLU A 66 6.40 2.83 -3.84
CA GLU A 66 5.80 3.09 -2.53
C GLU A 66 4.28 2.92 -2.59
N PHE A 67 3.64 3.51 -3.59
CA PHE A 67 2.21 3.34 -3.83
C PHE A 67 1.79 1.88 -3.94
N MET A 68 2.48 1.10 -4.79
CA MET A 68 2.16 -0.32 -4.99
C MET A 68 2.32 -1.13 -3.70
N ILE A 69 3.39 -0.89 -2.94
CA ILE A 69 3.62 -1.61 -1.68
C ILE A 69 2.55 -1.26 -0.65
N TYR A 70 2.18 0.02 -0.51
CA TYR A 70 1.17 0.44 0.46
C TYR A 70 -0.25 0.00 0.12
N ILE A 71 -0.63 -0.11 -1.14
CA ILE A 71 -1.96 -0.65 -1.49
C ILE A 71 -1.99 -2.18 -1.36
N LEU A 72 -0.92 -2.89 -1.73
CA LEU A 72 -0.93 -4.36 -1.77
C LEU A 72 -0.71 -4.99 -0.39
N SER A 73 0.12 -4.38 0.46
CA SER A 73 0.52 -4.99 1.73
C SER A 73 -0.64 -5.32 2.68
N PRO A 74 -1.67 -4.47 2.89
CA PRO A 74 -2.78 -4.83 3.78
C PRO A 74 -3.59 -6.01 3.25
N THR A 75 -3.85 -6.04 1.94
CA THR A 75 -4.56 -7.15 1.27
C THR A 75 -3.78 -8.45 1.38
N PHE A 76 -2.47 -8.40 1.16
CA PHE A 76 -1.59 -9.55 1.25
C PHE A 76 -1.52 -10.11 2.68
N ILE A 77 -1.31 -9.25 3.68
CA ILE A 77 -1.32 -9.63 5.10
C ILE A 77 -2.66 -10.26 5.48
N TYR A 78 -3.77 -9.64 5.07
CA TYR A 78 -5.09 -10.15 5.39
C TYR A 78 -5.36 -11.51 4.75
N PHE A 79 -4.91 -11.71 3.52
CA PHE A 79 -5.00 -13.00 2.83
C PHE A 79 -4.17 -14.09 3.54
N ILE A 80 -2.97 -13.77 4.03
CA ILE A 80 -2.16 -14.71 4.83
C ILE A 80 -2.90 -15.10 6.11
N ILE A 81 -3.47 -14.14 6.83
CA ILE A 81 -4.25 -14.40 8.06
C ILE A 81 -5.45 -15.31 7.75
N TYR A 82 -6.15 -15.06 6.64
CA TYR A 82 -7.26 -15.90 6.18
C TYR A 82 -6.82 -17.35 5.93
N LEU A 83 -5.69 -17.54 5.23
CA LEU A 83 -5.15 -18.88 4.97
C LEU A 83 -4.72 -19.59 6.25
N TRP A 84 -4.12 -18.85 7.20
CA TRP A 84 -3.70 -19.42 8.47
C TRP A 84 -4.90 -19.90 9.30
N ARG A 85 -5.98 -19.12 9.37
CA ARG A 85 -7.22 -19.49 10.10
C ARG A 85 -7.99 -20.66 9.49
N LYS A 86 -7.67 -21.04 8.25
CA LYS A 86 -8.32 -22.16 7.55
C LYS A 86 -7.58 -23.50 7.77
N LYS A 87 -6.36 -23.46 8.28
CA LYS A 87 -5.66 -24.66 8.78
C LYS A 87 -6.30 -25.13 10.08
#